data_AF-A0A0D2KLH5-F1
#
_entry.id   AF-A0A0D2KLH5-F1
#
_cell.length_a   1.000
_cell.length_b   1.000
_cell.length_c   1.000
_cell.angle_alpha   90.00
_cell.angle_beta   90.00
_cell.angle_gamma   90.00
#
_symmetry.space_group_name_H-M   'P 1'
#
loop_
_entity.id
_entity.type
_entity.pdbx_description
1 polymer ?
#
loop_
_entity_poly.entity_id
_entity_poly.type
_entity_poly.pdbx_seq_one_letter_code
_entity_poly.pdbx_strand_id
1 'polypeptide(L)'
;MFSIRIISLAALLLGSVAVNAAVTAHHVQPGNLYVAKPAHFSPQHEGDTGPSGHRNHPVVALSHPDAHGWVPVAAVSHNHPAHMGPTENAQRFDHDTHHGGHGGFESGSRIATARLVHVHVDDLHHVNADSGLPTHLRGDDTHNLRAAVRAASGQSFDNPRHRTPTPPWRSGH
;
A
#
# COMPACT_ATOMS: atom_id res chain seq x y z
N MET A 1 -25.44 -10.85 -36.49
CA MET A 1 -24.02 -11.22 -36.22
C MET A 1 -23.70 -10.79 -34.80
N PHE A 2 -23.73 -11.72 -33.84
CA PHE A 2 -23.45 -11.41 -32.44
C PHE A 2 -21.93 -11.47 -32.21
N SER A 3 -21.32 -10.31 -31.92
CA SER A 3 -19.92 -10.23 -31.53
C SER A 3 -19.74 -10.80 -30.13
N ILE A 4 -19.25 -12.03 -30.05
CA ILE A 4 -18.71 -12.62 -28.82
C ILE A 4 -17.39 -11.89 -28.54
N ARG A 5 -17.41 -10.92 -27.61
CA ARG A 5 -16.18 -10.40 -27.01
C ARG A 5 -15.72 -11.39 -25.95
N ILE A 6 -14.65 -12.10 -26.26
CA ILE A 6 -13.95 -13.02 -25.37
C ILE A 6 -13.43 -12.21 -24.18
N ILE A 7 -14.10 -12.33 -23.03
CA ILE A 7 -13.59 -11.87 -21.74
C ILE A 7 -12.56 -12.90 -21.32
N SER A 8 -11.28 -12.64 -21.60
CA SER A 8 -10.17 -13.47 -21.11
C SER A 8 -10.05 -13.29 -19.60
N LEU A 9 -10.80 -14.13 -18.88
CA LEU A 9 -10.75 -14.32 -17.44
C LEU A 9 -9.48 -15.14 -17.10
N ALA A 10 -8.33 -14.46 -17.00
CA ALA A 10 -7.15 -15.05 -16.39
C ALA A 10 -7.07 -14.58 -14.93
N ALA A 11 -7.81 -15.28 -14.07
CA ALA A 11 -7.65 -15.17 -12.63
C ALA A 11 -6.35 -15.87 -12.22
N LEU A 12 -5.24 -15.14 -12.20
CA LEU A 12 -3.99 -15.68 -11.67
C LEU A 12 -4.04 -15.75 -10.15
N LEU A 13 -3.82 -16.97 -9.68
CA LEU A 13 -3.80 -17.45 -8.31
C LEU A 13 -2.62 -16.84 -7.54
N LEU A 14 -2.92 -16.10 -6.48
CA LEU A 14 -2.07 -16.03 -5.29
C LEU A 14 -2.93 -16.44 -4.10
N GLY A 15 -3.20 -17.75 -4.06
CA GLY A 15 -3.78 -18.41 -2.90
C GLY A 15 -2.67 -18.72 -1.91
N SER A 16 -2.49 -17.82 -0.94
CA SER A 16 -1.79 -18.13 0.31
C SER A 16 -2.57 -17.45 1.43
N VAL A 17 -3.45 -18.22 2.08
CA VAL A 17 -4.10 -17.78 3.32
C VAL A 17 -3.04 -17.93 4.41
N ALA A 18 -2.26 -16.87 4.64
CA ALA A 18 -1.34 -16.77 5.77
C ALA A 18 -1.83 -15.63 6.66
N VAL A 19 -1.97 -15.92 7.95
CA VAL A 19 -2.39 -14.96 8.98
C VAL A 19 -1.26 -13.95 9.16
N ASN A 20 -1.36 -12.81 8.47
CA ASN A 20 -0.41 -11.73 8.63
C ASN A 20 -0.70 -11.00 9.94
N ALA A 21 0.31 -10.91 10.82
CA ALA A 21 0.20 -10.24 12.11
C ALA A 21 -0.42 -8.83 11.95
N ALA A 22 -1.32 -8.48 12.87
CA ALA A 22 -1.97 -7.19 12.90
C ALA A 22 -0.93 -6.07 13.04
N VAL A 23 -1.07 -5.01 12.25
CA VAL A 23 -0.21 -3.84 12.30
C VAL A 23 -0.69 -2.94 13.45
N THR A 24 0.25 -2.45 14.27
CA THR A 24 -0.06 -1.47 15.32
C THR A 24 0.30 -0.06 14.86
N ALA A 25 -0.46 0.96 15.30
CA ALA A 25 -0.29 2.34 14.85
C ALA A 25 1.15 2.89 14.95
N HIS A 26 1.90 2.52 16.00
CA HIS A 26 3.28 2.97 16.20
C HIS A 26 4.32 2.23 15.33
N HIS A 27 3.92 1.16 14.62
CA HIS A 27 4.75 0.46 13.62
C HIS A 27 4.53 0.98 12.20
N VAL A 28 3.48 1.78 11.96
CA VAL A 28 3.25 2.41 10.67
C VAL A 28 4.18 3.60 10.50
N GLN A 29 5.01 3.55 9.46
CA GLN A 29 5.93 4.62 9.10
C GLN A 29 5.80 4.95 7.60
N PRO A 30 6.05 6.21 7.20
CA PRO A 30 6.14 6.56 5.78
C PRO A 30 7.17 5.67 5.07
N GLY A 31 6.78 5.12 3.92
CA GLY A 31 7.61 4.20 3.14
C GLY A 31 7.43 2.73 3.48
N ASN A 32 6.77 2.37 4.59
CA ASN A 32 6.49 0.97 4.89
C ASN A 32 5.49 0.38 3.90
N LEU A 33 5.72 -0.89 3.54
CA LEU A 33 4.81 -1.66 2.71
C LEU A 33 3.95 -2.57 3.57
N TYR A 34 2.68 -2.59 3.22
CA TYR A 34 1.66 -3.44 3.81
C TYR A 34 0.85 -4.09 2.69
N VAL A 35 -0.04 -4.99 3.08
CA VAL A 35 -1.14 -5.42 2.24
C VAL A 35 -2.46 -5.02 2.89
N ALA A 36 -3.41 -4.62 2.07
CA ALA A 36 -4.76 -4.28 2.48
C ALA A 36 -5.76 -4.76 1.42
N LYS A 37 -7.02 -4.92 1.83
CA LYS A 37 -8.12 -5.25 0.91
C LYS A 37 -8.72 -3.95 0.38
N PRO A 38 -8.90 -3.78 -0.94
CA PRO A 38 -9.58 -2.61 -1.49
C PRO A 38 -10.97 -2.40 -0.90
N ALA A 39 -11.64 -3.46 -0.43
CA ALA A 39 -12.92 -3.35 0.26
C ALA A 39 -12.87 -2.45 1.51
N HIS A 40 -11.69 -2.19 2.07
CA HIS A 40 -11.48 -1.37 3.27
C HIS A 40 -10.87 0.02 2.94
N PHE A 41 -10.85 0.40 1.66
CA PHE A 41 -10.33 1.70 1.23
C PHE A 41 -11.33 2.83 1.54
N SER A 42 -10.79 4.03 1.78
CA SER A 42 -11.58 5.23 2.00
C SER A 42 -10.98 6.44 1.25
N PRO A 43 -11.73 7.15 0.40
CA PRO A 43 -13.13 6.88 0.05
C PRO A 43 -13.29 5.59 -0.77
N GLN A 44 -14.45 4.95 -0.62
CA GLN A 44 -14.77 3.73 -1.36
C GLN A 44 -15.23 4.03 -2.80
N HIS A 45 -14.83 3.18 -3.75
CA HIS A 45 -15.22 3.28 -5.15
C HIS A 45 -15.93 2.02 -5.68
N GLU A 46 -16.63 2.22 -6.80
CA GLU A 46 -17.20 1.11 -7.55
C GLU A 46 -16.08 0.17 -8.03
N GLY A 47 -16.19 -1.10 -7.65
CA GLY A 47 -15.20 -2.14 -7.91
C GLY A 47 -14.35 -2.53 -6.69
N ASP A 48 -14.28 -1.69 -5.66
CA ASP A 48 -13.46 -1.95 -4.46
C ASP A 48 -14.03 -3.07 -3.59
N THR A 49 -15.33 -3.34 -3.67
CA THR A 49 -16.01 -4.45 -2.99
C THR A 49 -16.26 -5.66 -3.88
N GLY A 50 -15.72 -5.66 -5.11
CA GLY A 50 -15.85 -6.78 -6.04
C GLY A 50 -14.98 -7.99 -5.67
N PRO A 51 -14.94 -9.04 -6.50
CA PRO A 51 -14.13 -10.25 -6.23
C PRO A 51 -12.63 -9.99 -5.99
N SER A 52 -12.05 -8.95 -6.61
CA SER A 52 -10.67 -8.51 -6.37
C SER A 52 -10.51 -7.67 -5.10
N GLY A 53 -11.60 -7.06 -4.64
CA GLY A 53 -11.67 -6.18 -3.48
C GLY A 53 -11.47 -6.87 -2.14
N HIS A 54 -11.73 -8.17 -2.09
CA HIS A 54 -11.52 -9.00 -0.91
C HIS A 54 -10.15 -9.69 -0.89
N ARG A 55 -9.30 -9.43 -1.89
CA ARG A 55 -7.92 -9.94 -1.95
C ARG A 55 -6.96 -8.90 -1.38
N ASN A 56 -5.82 -9.38 -0.90
CA ASN A 56 -4.75 -8.51 -0.41
C ASN A 56 -4.03 -7.86 -1.60
N HIS A 57 -3.92 -6.53 -1.58
CA HIS A 57 -3.13 -5.74 -2.53
C HIS A 57 -2.03 -5.00 -1.77
N PRO A 58 -0.81 -4.90 -2.32
CA PRO A 58 0.24 -4.15 -1.68
C PRO A 58 -0.10 -2.65 -1.66
N VAL A 59 0.22 -2.01 -0.55
CA VAL A 59 0.05 -0.56 -0.35
C VAL A 59 1.30 0.00 0.34
N VAL A 60 1.70 1.21 -0.05
CA VAL A 60 2.80 1.94 0.59
C VAL A 60 2.21 3.02 1.49
N ALA A 61 2.58 3.03 2.77
CA ALA A 61 2.18 4.08 3.69
C ALA A 61 2.87 5.42 3.33
N LEU A 62 2.08 6.47 3.16
CA LEU A 62 2.58 7.80 2.80
C LEU A 62 2.84 8.68 4.02
N SER A 63 2.27 8.31 5.17
CA SER A 63 2.41 9.00 6.44
C SER A 63 2.17 8.05 7.62
N HIS A 64 2.28 8.59 8.83
CA HIS A 64 1.79 7.92 10.03
C HIS A 64 0.24 7.87 10.04
N PRO A 65 -0.38 6.99 10.84
CA PRO A 65 -1.82 7.03 11.06
C PRO A 65 -2.24 8.38 11.65
N ASP A 66 -3.43 8.87 11.31
CA ASP A 66 -4.01 10.04 11.97
C ASP A 66 -4.51 9.71 13.39
N ALA A 67 -5.20 10.66 14.04
CA ALA A 67 -5.76 10.47 15.37
C ALA A 67 -6.88 9.41 15.44
N HIS A 68 -7.43 9.03 14.29
CA HIS A 68 -8.49 8.05 14.12
C HIS A 68 -7.98 6.72 13.55
N GLY A 69 -6.66 6.54 13.45
CA GLY A 69 -6.06 5.30 12.95
C GLY A 69 -6.05 5.15 11.43
N TRP A 70 -6.43 6.19 10.67
CA TRP A 70 -6.40 6.15 9.20
C TRP A 70 -5.01 6.45 8.67
N VAL A 71 -4.54 5.59 7.78
CA VAL A 71 -3.24 5.70 7.13
C VAL A 71 -3.46 6.10 5.67
N PRO A 72 -2.92 7.24 5.21
CA PRO A 72 -2.91 7.54 3.78
C PRO A 72 -1.93 6.59 3.09
N VAL A 73 -2.40 5.89 2.06
CA VAL A 73 -1.60 4.90 1.33
C VAL A 73 -1.66 5.12 -0.17
N ALA A 74 -0.59 4.72 -0.86
CA ALA A 74 -0.56 4.56 -2.30
C ALA A 74 -0.69 3.07 -2.65
N ALA A 75 -1.72 2.71 -3.41
CA ALA A 75 -1.95 1.31 -3.80
C ALA A 75 -1.02 0.88 -4.93
N VAL A 76 -0.53 -0.36 -4.86
CA VAL A 76 0.34 -0.98 -5.88
C VAL A 76 -0.42 -2.12 -6.55
N SER A 77 -0.41 -2.16 -7.88
CA SER A 77 -1.06 -3.21 -8.66
C SER A 77 -0.48 -3.26 -10.07
N HIS A 78 -0.52 -4.43 -10.72
CA HIS A 78 -0.29 -4.53 -12.16
C HIS A 78 -1.47 -4.00 -12.99
N ASN A 79 -2.65 -3.93 -12.38
CA ASN A 79 -3.89 -3.55 -13.05
C ASN A 79 -4.73 -2.69 -12.11
N HIS A 80 -4.53 -1.37 -12.19
CA HIS A 80 -5.37 -0.42 -11.46
C HIS A 80 -6.70 -0.21 -12.19
N PRO A 81 -7.82 -0.14 -11.46
CA PRO A 81 -9.07 0.29 -12.06
C PRO A 81 -8.96 1.76 -12.49
N ALA A 82 -9.67 2.12 -13.56
CA ALA A 82 -9.58 3.46 -14.16
C ALA A 82 -9.87 4.60 -13.19
N HIS A 83 -10.69 4.37 -12.16
CA HIS A 83 -11.04 5.37 -11.16
C HIS A 83 -9.85 5.80 -10.28
N MET A 84 -8.76 5.02 -10.20
CA MET A 84 -7.53 5.38 -9.47
C MET A 84 -6.73 6.48 -10.18
N GLY A 85 -7.11 6.83 -11.40
CA GLY A 85 -6.49 7.89 -12.18
C GLY A 85 -5.07 7.53 -12.65
N PRO A 86 -4.25 8.54 -12.98
CA PRO A 86 -2.86 8.34 -13.34
C PRO A 86 -2.09 7.53 -12.29
N THR A 87 -1.29 6.59 -12.79
CA THR A 87 -0.38 5.77 -12.00
C THR A 87 1.05 6.07 -12.41
N GLU A 88 2.03 5.57 -11.66
CA GLU A 88 3.46 5.59 -12.00
C GLU A 88 4.09 4.19 -11.95
N ASN A 89 5.22 3.99 -12.64
CA ASN A 89 5.92 2.71 -12.58
C ASN A 89 6.48 2.54 -11.17
N ALA A 90 6.14 1.45 -10.49
CA ALA A 90 6.57 1.21 -9.12
C ALA A 90 8.09 1.11 -8.99
N GLN A 91 8.78 0.58 -10.01
CA GLN A 91 10.25 0.44 -10.03
C GLN A 91 10.99 1.80 -10.07
N ARG A 92 10.25 2.91 -10.24
CA ARG A 92 10.82 4.26 -10.09
C ARG A 92 11.09 4.61 -8.63
N PHE A 93 10.46 3.91 -7.69
CA PHE A 93 10.46 4.22 -6.27
C PHE A 93 11.09 3.13 -5.41
N ASP A 94 11.90 2.25 -6.00
CA ASP A 94 12.61 1.21 -5.27
C ASP A 94 14.08 1.08 -5.68
N HIS A 95 14.67 2.09 -6.33
CA HIS A 95 16.04 1.99 -6.83
C HIS A 95 17.02 1.68 -5.70
N ASP A 96 17.01 2.52 -4.66
CA ASP A 96 17.92 2.34 -3.52
C ASP A 96 17.51 1.13 -2.68
N THR A 97 16.21 0.90 -2.57
CA THR A 97 15.61 -0.23 -1.84
C THR A 97 16.07 -1.56 -2.44
N HIS A 98 16.03 -1.68 -3.76
CA HIS A 98 16.44 -2.84 -4.53
C HIS A 98 17.95 -3.04 -4.46
N HIS A 99 18.75 -1.99 -4.66
CA HIS A 99 20.20 -2.05 -4.50
C HIS A 99 20.64 -2.40 -3.07
N GLY A 100 19.78 -2.16 -2.08
CA GLY A 100 19.98 -2.58 -0.70
C GLY A 100 19.74 -4.06 -0.41
N GLY A 101 19.22 -4.83 -1.37
CA GLY A 101 18.88 -6.25 -1.17
C GLY A 101 17.61 -6.47 -0.34
N HIS A 102 16.73 -5.47 -0.25
CA HIS A 102 15.53 -5.53 0.58
C HIS A 102 14.27 -5.95 -0.18
N GLY A 103 14.39 -6.50 -1.40
CA GLY A 103 13.26 -6.78 -2.29
C GLY A 103 13.05 -5.67 -3.32
N GLY A 104 12.01 -5.79 -4.13
CA GLY A 104 11.66 -4.78 -5.13
C GLY A 104 10.30 -5.02 -5.74
N PHE A 105 9.86 -4.06 -6.55
CA PHE A 105 8.65 -4.19 -7.34
C PHE A 105 8.92 -4.95 -8.62
N GLU A 106 8.03 -5.87 -8.94
CA GLU A 106 8.07 -6.61 -10.19
C GLU A 106 7.82 -5.68 -11.39
N SER A 107 8.37 -6.06 -12.54
CA SER A 107 8.13 -5.34 -13.78
C SER A 107 6.63 -5.25 -14.09
N GLY A 108 6.19 -4.08 -14.56
CA GLY A 108 4.77 -3.81 -14.82
C GLY A 108 3.96 -3.46 -13.57
N SER A 109 4.53 -3.47 -12.36
CA SER A 109 3.87 -2.94 -11.17
C SER A 109 3.66 -1.43 -11.29
N ARG A 110 2.49 -0.96 -10.88
CA ARG A 110 2.07 0.44 -10.95
C ARG A 110 1.64 0.94 -9.58
N ILE A 111 2.03 2.16 -9.20
CA ILE A 111 1.57 2.84 -8.00
C ILE A 111 0.54 3.91 -8.36
N ALA A 112 -0.60 3.92 -7.68
CA ALA A 112 -1.60 4.99 -7.82
C ALA A 112 -1.12 6.25 -7.10
N THR A 113 -0.89 7.33 -7.86
CA THR A 113 -0.33 8.60 -7.33
C THR A 113 -1.34 9.74 -7.37
N ALA A 114 -2.31 9.69 -8.28
CA ALA A 114 -3.30 10.77 -8.45
C ALA A 114 -4.49 10.68 -7.50
N ARG A 115 -4.94 9.45 -7.19
CA ARG A 115 -6.03 9.22 -6.26
C ARG A 115 -5.56 8.38 -5.10
N LEU A 116 -5.57 8.98 -3.92
CA LEU A 116 -5.13 8.34 -2.71
C LEU A 116 -6.31 7.77 -1.94
N VAL A 117 -6.02 6.69 -1.24
CA VAL A 117 -6.96 6.02 -0.36
C VAL A 117 -6.37 5.99 1.03
N HIS A 118 -7.25 5.93 2.01
CA HIS A 118 -6.93 5.72 3.40
C HIS A 118 -7.34 4.31 3.77
N VAL A 119 -6.54 3.67 4.62
CA VAL A 119 -6.83 2.36 5.19
C VAL A 119 -6.71 2.49 6.70
N HIS A 120 -7.68 1.96 7.44
CA HIS A 120 -7.58 1.94 8.89
C HIS A 120 -6.45 0.99 9.31
N VAL A 121 -5.72 1.31 10.37
CA VAL A 121 -4.56 0.52 10.80
C VAL A 121 -4.91 -0.95 11.08
N ASP A 122 -6.12 -1.22 11.56
CA ASP A 122 -6.61 -2.58 11.83
C ASP A 122 -6.80 -3.42 10.56
N ASP A 123 -6.89 -2.76 9.40
CA ASP A 123 -7.03 -3.38 8.07
C ASP A 123 -5.70 -3.47 7.31
N LEU A 124 -4.60 -3.01 7.93
CA LEU A 124 -3.25 -3.16 7.42
C LEU A 124 -2.63 -4.46 7.94
N HIS A 125 -1.95 -5.15 7.02
CA HIS A 125 -1.24 -6.38 7.31
C HIS A 125 0.18 -6.30 6.75
N HIS A 126 1.16 -6.92 7.43
CA HIS A 126 2.52 -6.98 6.90
C HIS A 126 2.57 -7.74 5.56
N VAL A 127 3.45 -7.32 4.66
CA VAL A 127 3.81 -8.12 3.48
C VAL A 127 4.42 -9.45 3.93
N ASN A 128 4.15 -10.52 3.18
CA ASN A 128 4.77 -11.82 3.45
C ASN A 128 6.26 -11.77 3.05
N ALA A 129 7.14 -12.35 3.87
CA ALA A 129 8.57 -12.49 3.56
C ALA A 129 8.83 -13.20 2.22
N ASP A 130 7.97 -14.13 1.81
CA ASP A 130 8.10 -14.86 0.56
C ASP A 130 7.55 -14.11 -0.67
N SER A 131 7.03 -12.89 -0.50
CA SER A 131 6.39 -12.14 -1.59
C SER A 131 7.37 -11.49 -2.57
N GLY A 132 8.67 -11.41 -2.24
CA GLY A 132 9.67 -10.65 -3.00
C GLY A 132 9.54 -9.13 -2.91
N LEU A 133 8.44 -8.63 -2.32
CA LEU A 133 8.22 -7.22 -2.06
C LEU A 133 9.11 -6.72 -0.92
N PRO A 134 9.52 -5.45 -0.95
CA PRO A 134 10.21 -4.86 0.18
C PRO A 134 9.26 -4.67 1.36
N THR A 135 9.80 -4.73 2.58
CA THR A 135 9.03 -4.40 3.79
C THR A 135 8.91 -2.89 3.99
N HIS A 136 9.86 -2.13 3.46
CA HIS A 136 9.90 -0.68 3.48
C HIS A 136 10.75 -0.17 2.32
N LEU A 137 10.38 1.02 1.83
CA LEU A 137 11.21 1.79 0.92
C LEU A 137 12.30 2.52 1.70
N ARG A 138 13.45 2.74 1.05
CA ARG A 138 14.50 3.62 1.59
C ARG A 138 14.05 5.08 1.61
N GLY A 139 14.80 5.91 2.33
CA GLY A 139 14.44 7.31 2.58
C GLY A 139 14.23 8.12 1.29
N ASP A 140 15.15 8.03 0.33
CA ASP A 140 15.09 8.78 -0.92
C ASP A 140 13.96 8.26 -1.83
N ASP A 141 13.80 6.94 -1.92
CA ASP A 141 12.68 6.28 -2.59
C ASP A 141 11.32 6.73 -2.02
N THR A 142 11.20 6.76 -0.69
CA THR A 142 10.00 7.23 0.02
C THR A 142 9.73 8.70 -0.25
N HIS A 143 10.77 9.54 -0.22
CA HIS A 143 10.67 10.96 -0.54
C HIS A 143 10.19 11.16 -1.98
N ASN A 144 10.75 10.43 -2.94
CA ASN A 144 10.40 10.51 -4.35
C ASN A 144 8.94 10.09 -4.59
N LEU A 145 8.47 9.03 -3.93
CA LEU A 145 7.08 8.62 -4.00
C LEU A 145 6.14 9.70 -3.45
N ARG A 146 6.43 10.26 -2.27
CA ARG A 146 5.62 11.35 -1.68
C ARG A 146 5.62 12.59 -2.57
N ALA A 147 6.75 12.92 -3.20
CA ALA A 147 6.85 14.02 -4.14
C ALA A 147 5.99 13.79 -5.40
N ALA A 148 6.02 12.58 -5.96
CA ALA A 148 5.19 12.19 -7.11
C ALA A 148 3.70 12.24 -6.78
N VAL A 149 3.31 11.71 -5.60
CA VAL A 149 1.95 11.80 -5.08
C VAL A 149 1.49 13.25 -4.95
N ARG A 150 2.32 14.12 -4.35
CA ARG A 150 2.00 15.55 -4.22
C ARG A 150 1.84 16.23 -5.57
N ALA A 151 2.70 15.90 -6.54
CA ALA A 151 2.62 16.47 -7.88
C ALA A 151 1.35 16.02 -8.63
N ALA A 152 0.92 14.77 -8.46
CA ALA A 152 -0.22 14.20 -9.18
C ALA A 152 -1.58 14.53 -8.53
N SER A 153 -1.66 14.52 -7.20
CA SER A 153 -2.91 14.69 -6.44
C SER A 153 -3.08 16.08 -5.83
N GLY A 154 -2.00 16.85 -5.69
CA GLY A 154 -1.95 18.08 -4.89
C GLY A 154 -1.95 17.84 -3.36
N GLN A 155 -2.03 16.58 -2.90
CA GLN A 155 -2.11 16.24 -1.48
C GLN A 155 -0.73 16.03 -0.86
N SER A 156 -0.61 16.40 0.42
CA SER A 156 0.58 16.22 1.24
C SER A 156 0.15 15.65 2.59
N PHE A 157 0.89 14.67 3.11
CA PHE A 157 0.58 14.01 4.37
C PHE A 157 1.78 14.10 5.29
N ASP A 158 1.59 14.64 6.49
CA ASP A 158 2.65 14.77 7.49
C ASP A 158 2.07 14.55 8.89
N ASN A 159 1.33 13.46 9.05
CA ASN A 159 0.77 13.07 10.33
C ASN A 159 1.91 12.84 11.33
N PRO A 160 1.77 13.33 12.58
CA PRO A 160 2.79 13.17 13.58
C PRO A 160 3.02 11.69 13.89
N ARG A 161 4.26 11.35 14.23
CA ARG A 161 4.60 9.99 14.64
C ARG A 161 3.81 9.59 15.89
N HIS A 162 3.11 8.46 15.82
CA HIS A 162 2.51 7.84 16.99
C HIS A 162 3.60 7.32 17.92
N ARG A 163 3.53 7.71 19.21
CA ARG A 163 4.52 7.29 20.20
C ARG A 163 4.37 5.80 20.47
N THR A 164 5.49 5.09 20.49
CA THR A 164 5.54 3.73 21.04
C THR A 164 5.14 3.80 22.52
N PRO A 165 4.16 3.01 22.98
CA PRO A 165 3.81 2.95 24.40
C PRO A 165 5.06 2.61 25.24
N THR A 166 5.21 3.25 26.39
CA THR A 166 6.25 2.86 27.34
C THR A 166 5.97 1.43 27.80
N PRO A 167 6.91 0.48 27.65
CA PRO A 167 6.69 -0.88 28.09
C PRO A 167 6.41 -0.94 29.60
N PRO A 168 5.58 -1.88 30.08
CA PRO A 168 5.14 -1.92 31.47
C PRO A 168 6.32 -2.01 32.46
N TRP A 169 7.40 -2.71 32.10
CA TRP A 169 8.60 -2.81 32.94
C TRP A 169 9.44 -1.52 33.05
N ARG A 170 9.13 -0.46 32.28
CA ARG A 170 9.75 0.87 32.39
C ARG A 170 8.85 1.90 33.08
N SER A 171 7.64 1.52 33.49
CA SER A 171 6.62 2.46 34.00
C SER A 171 6.66 2.71 35.52
N GLY A 172 7.75 2.35 36.21
CA GLY A 172 7.84 2.40 37.67
C GLY A 172 9.21 2.74 38.26
N HIS A 173 10.01 3.58 37.59
CA HIS A 173 11.23 4.14 38.16
C HIS A 173 11.18 5.66 38.15
#